data_AF-A0A4P9ZEF6-F1
#
_entry.id   AF-A0A4P9ZEF6-F1
#
_cell.length_a   1.000
_cell.length_b   1.000
_cell.length_c   1.000
_cell.angle_alpha   90.00
_cell.angle_beta   90.00
_cell.angle_gamma   90.00
#
_symmetry.space_group_name_H-M   'P 1'
#
loop_
_entity.id
_entity.type
_entity.pdbx_description
1 polymer ?
#
loop_
_entity_poly.entity_id
_entity_poly.type
_entity_poly.pdbx_seq_one_letter_code
_entity_poly.pdbx_strand_id
1 'polypeptide(L)'
;MRLLQNPLRWLRGVRIGNSEHLYLHHYDPAELAANPFANLLMATRNDISRRSCPIGDTIQVVVAKDGDRRWLKPVLEKPRHGQNPAKFVLNSRLYIKFHLRKRFFPVPLKFLAHSPAVVPQIKVLPEFENEVEKLYVDRIRELLAAAVVDHSSDNVLHLRPGLKNSVLWSKDKCVVTTNLVATPMTISYRANAELARILISLANFDTF
;
A
#
# COMPACT_ATOMS: atom_id res chain seq x y z
N MET A 1 -4.80 5.95 -22.65
CA MET A 1 -5.86 5.55 -21.69
C MET A 1 -5.37 5.86 -20.26
N ARG A 2 -5.73 7.04 -19.71
CA ARG A 2 -5.28 7.56 -18.39
C ARG A 2 -6.50 7.79 -17.48
N LEU A 3 -7.36 6.78 -17.33
CA LEU A 3 -8.64 6.89 -16.62
C LEU A 3 -8.58 6.46 -15.14
N LEU A 4 -7.41 6.09 -14.62
CA LEU A 4 -7.21 5.71 -13.22
C LEU A 4 -6.33 6.72 -12.48
N GLN A 5 -6.63 8.02 -12.60
CA GLN A 5 -6.00 9.06 -11.77
C GLN A 5 -7.05 9.71 -10.87
N ASN A 6 -6.92 9.45 -9.57
CA ASN A 6 -7.44 10.21 -8.42
C ASN A 6 -8.76 11.00 -8.64
N PRO A 7 -9.93 10.34 -8.54
CA PRO A 7 -11.24 10.99 -8.68
C PRO A 7 -11.50 12.07 -7.62
N LEU A 8 -10.86 12.01 -6.45
CA LEU A 8 -11.04 13.01 -5.38
C LEU A 8 -10.23 14.30 -5.59
N ARG A 9 -9.08 14.26 -6.28
CA ARG A 9 -8.38 15.48 -6.70
C ARG A 9 -9.13 16.23 -7.78
N TRP A 10 -9.90 15.50 -8.58
CA TRP A 10 -10.83 16.09 -9.51
C TRP A 10 -11.94 16.83 -8.75
N LEU A 11 -12.51 16.23 -7.72
CA LEU A 11 -13.57 16.84 -6.89
C LEU A 11 -13.16 18.08 -6.08
N ARG A 12 -11.89 18.49 -6.05
CA ARG A 12 -11.41 19.72 -5.35
C ARG A 12 -11.59 21.01 -6.16
N GLY A 13 -12.30 20.94 -7.28
CA GLY A 13 -12.59 22.06 -8.17
C GLY A 13 -12.26 21.72 -9.62
N VAL A 14 -13.10 22.21 -10.54
CA VAL A 14 -12.93 22.00 -11.98
C VAL A 14 -11.61 22.62 -12.41
N ARG A 15 -10.68 21.80 -12.92
CA ARG A 15 -9.47 22.32 -13.56
C ARG A 15 -9.89 23.07 -14.82
N ILE A 16 -9.38 24.30 -15.02
CA ILE A 16 -9.67 25.14 -16.20
C ILE A 16 -9.56 24.29 -17.48
N GLY A 17 -10.64 24.22 -18.26
CA GLY A 17 -10.73 23.45 -19.52
C GLY A 17 -11.38 22.07 -19.41
N ASN A 18 -11.79 21.62 -18.21
CA ASN A 18 -12.55 20.37 -18.04
C ASN A 18 -14.05 20.66 -17.82
N SER A 19 -14.92 19.72 -18.22
CA SER A 19 -16.38 19.84 -18.02
C SER A 19 -16.75 19.62 -16.56
N GLU A 20 -17.40 20.61 -15.94
CA GLU A 20 -17.93 20.58 -14.57
C GLU A 20 -18.87 19.39 -14.29
N HIS A 21 -19.58 18.93 -15.32
CA HIS A 21 -20.52 17.82 -15.24
C HIS A 21 -19.87 16.48 -14.88
N LEU A 22 -18.59 16.29 -15.22
CA LEU A 22 -17.82 15.08 -14.89
C LEU A 22 -17.46 14.99 -13.39
N TYR A 23 -17.56 16.11 -12.67
CA TYR A 23 -17.14 16.24 -11.29
C TYR A 23 -18.33 16.13 -10.32
N LEU A 24 -19.47 16.76 -10.63
CA LEU A 24 -20.58 16.89 -9.68
C LEU A 24 -21.58 15.72 -9.68
N HIS A 25 -21.67 14.93 -10.76
CA HIS A 25 -22.78 13.98 -10.95
C HIS A 25 -22.38 12.50 -10.98
N HIS A 26 -21.09 12.17 -11.00
CA HIS A 26 -20.63 10.79 -11.18
C HIS A 26 -19.95 10.18 -9.95
N TYR A 27 -19.66 10.98 -8.93
CA TYR A 27 -18.89 10.55 -7.77
C TYR A 27 -19.43 11.18 -6.50
N ASP A 28 -19.92 10.37 -5.56
CA ASP A 28 -20.23 10.83 -4.20
C ASP A 28 -18.93 10.91 -3.37
N PRO A 29 -18.53 12.10 -2.89
CA PRO A 29 -17.35 12.26 -2.06
C PRO A 29 -17.39 11.45 -0.76
N ALA A 30 -18.58 11.27 -0.15
CA ALA A 30 -18.75 10.51 1.08
C ALA A 30 -18.54 9.01 0.85
N GLU A 31 -19.09 8.45 -0.22
CA GLU A 31 -18.86 7.06 -0.61
C GLU A 31 -17.41 6.81 -1.01
N LEU A 32 -16.78 7.74 -1.75
CA LEU A 32 -15.36 7.62 -2.10
C LEU A 32 -14.46 7.70 -0.87
N ALA A 33 -14.79 8.53 0.13
CA ALA A 33 -14.04 8.60 1.38
C ALA A 33 -14.22 7.33 2.26
N ALA A 34 -15.40 6.70 2.20
CA ALA A 34 -15.67 5.43 2.87
C ALA A 34 -15.07 4.23 2.11
N ASN A 35 -14.75 4.40 0.82
CA ASN A 35 -14.18 3.37 -0.02
C ASN A 35 -12.65 3.25 0.20
N PRO A 36 -12.16 2.14 0.79
CA PRO A 36 -10.73 1.96 1.04
C PRO A 36 -9.88 2.01 -0.24
N PHE A 37 -10.46 1.68 -1.40
CA PHE A 37 -9.80 1.69 -2.72
C PHE A 37 -9.59 3.10 -3.27
N ALA A 38 -10.60 3.96 -3.14
CA ALA A 38 -10.50 5.35 -3.57
C ALA A 38 -9.49 6.13 -2.69
N ASN A 39 -9.47 5.85 -1.39
CA ASN A 39 -8.49 6.41 -0.45
C ASN A 39 -7.03 6.09 -0.80
N LEU A 40 -6.74 4.90 -1.34
CA LEU A 40 -5.39 4.50 -1.75
C LEU A 40 -4.86 5.36 -2.91
N LEU A 41 -5.75 5.85 -3.77
CA LEU A 41 -5.45 6.69 -4.94
C LEU A 41 -5.44 8.20 -4.63
N MET A 42 -5.86 8.61 -3.42
CA MET A 42 -6.04 10.02 -3.06
C MET A 42 -4.76 10.83 -2.96
N ALA A 43 -3.64 10.20 -2.62
CA ALA A 43 -2.38 10.89 -2.44
C ALA A 43 -1.30 10.19 -3.26
N THR A 44 -0.47 10.97 -3.94
CA THR A 44 0.65 10.46 -4.73
C THR A 44 1.95 11.04 -4.22
N ARG A 45 3.03 10.26 -4.15
CA ARG A 45 4.37 10.73 -3.80
C ARG A 45 5.38 10.39 -4.88
N ASN A 46 6.44 11.19 -4.95
CA ASN A 46 7.51 11.06 -5.94
C ASN A 46 8.87 10.92 -5.22
N ASP A 47 8.98 9.90 -4.38
CA ASP A 47 10.06 9.84 -3.39
C ASP A 47 11.35 9.19 -3.91
N ILE A 48 11.26 8.20 -4.80
CA ILE A 48 12.40 7.38 -5.28
C ILE A 48 12.34 7.17 -6.78
N SER A 49 11.15 6.88 -7.29
CA SER A 49 10.86 6.87 -8.71
C SER A 49 10.82 8.31 -9.23
N ARG A 50 11.14 8.55 -10.51
CA ARG A 50 10.90 9.87 -11.16
C ARG A 50 9.41 10.12 -11.45
N ARG A 51 8.57 9.10 -11.20
CA ARG A 51 7.12 9.10 -11.43
C ARG A 51 6.40 9.14 -10.09
N SER A 52 5.32 9.92 -10.04
CA SER A 52 4.43 9.95 -8.88
C SER A 52 3.68 8.61 -8.77
N CYS A 53 3.79 7.95 -7.62
CA CYS A 53 3.10 6.70 -7.29
C CYS A 53 1.99 6.97 -6.26
N PRO A 54 0.81 6.32 -6.36
CA PRO A 54 -0.19 6.36 -5.30
C PRO A 54 0.41 5.89 -3.98
N ILE A 55 0.18 6.60 -2.88
CA ILE A 55 0.69 6.24 -1.55
C ILE A 55 0.19 4.83 -1.15
N GLY A 56 -1.03 4.48 -1.55
CA GLY A 56 -1.59 3.16 -1.29
C GLY A 56 -0.85 2.00 -1.94
N ASP A 57 -0.13 2.27 -3.04
CA ASP A 57 0.69 1.30 -3.77
C ASP A 57 2.16 1.40 -3.38
N THR A 58 2.47 2.08 -2.27
CA THR A 58 3.84 2.24 -1.78
C THR A 58 4.01 1.65 -0.39
N ILE A 59 5.18 1.08 -0.15
CA ILE A 59 5.63 0.72 1.19
C ILE A 59 6.51 1.82 1.75
N GLN A 60 6.33 2.09 3.03
CA GLN A 60 7.12 3.08 3.73
C GLN A 60 8.43 2.46 4.20
N VAL A 61 9.51 3.24 4.14
CA VAL A 61 10.85 2.86 4.59
C VAL A 61 11.33 3.87 5.62
N VAL A 62 11.78 3.34 6.75
CA VAL A 62 12.33 4.10 7.86
C VAL A 62 13.77 3.66 8.14
N VAL A 63 14.52 4.50 8.84
CA VAL A 63 15.83 4.14 9.37
C VAL A 63 15.62 3.62 10.80
N ALA A 64 15.83 2.33 11.01
CA ALA A 64 15.83 1.70 12.32
C ALA A 64 17.27 1.57 12.85
N LYS A 65 17.45 1.77 14.15
CA LYS A 65 18.72 1.54 14.85
C LYS A 65 18.68 0.16 15.51
N ASP A 66 19.72 -0.63 15.29
CA ASP A 66 19.90 -1.96 15.87
C ASP A 66 21.34 -2.07 16.40
N GLY A 67 21.49 -1.89 17.72
CA GLY A 67 22.79 -1.59 18.33
C GLY A 67 23.44 -0.36 17.69
N ASP A 68 24.67 -0.50 17.22
CA ASP A 68 25.40 0.56 16.50
C ASP A 68 25.09 0.64 15.01
N ARG A 69 24.33 -0.33 14.47
CA ARG A 69 23.99 -0.37 13.04
C ARG A 69 22.70 0.37 12.75
N ARG A 70 22.62 0.96 11.57
CA ARG A 70 21.42 1.64 11.07
C ARG A 70 20.95 0.97 9.78
N TRP A 71 19.70 0.57 9.77
CA TRP A 71 19.10 -0.20 8.69
C TRP A 71 17.90 0.50 8.10
N LEU A 72 17.77 0.48 6.78
CA LEU A 72 16.53 0.80 6.10
C LEU A 72 15.59 -0.40 6.21
N LYS A 73 14.48 -0.23 6.91
CA LYS A 73 13.47 -1.27 7.13
C LYS A 73 12.11 -0.83 6.56
N PRO A 74 11.35 -1.73 5.92
CA PRO A 74 9.98 -1.45 5.53
C PRO A 74 9.07 -1.39 6.77
N VAL A 75 7.99 -0.62 6.70
CA VAL A 75 6.94 -0.55 7.73
C VAL A 75 5.56 -0.36 7.07
N LEU A 76 4.51 -0.91 7.69
CA LEU A 76 3.13 -0.80 7.21
C LEU A 76 2.40 0.46 7.71
N GLU A 77 2.84 1.05 8.83
CA GLU A 77 2.20 2.21 9.45
C GLU A 77 2.83 3.55 9.03
N LYS A 78 2.01 4.61 9.02
CA LYS A 78 2.50 5.99 8.99
C LYS A 78 3.27 6.26 10.29
N PRO A 79 4.38 7.01 10.28
CA PRO A 79 5.05 7.37 11.52
C PRO A 79 4.11 8.25 12.34
N ARG A 80 3.86 7.86 13.60
CA ARG A 80 3.21 8.76 14.56
C ARG A 80 4.13 9.95 14.82
N HIS A 81 3.57 11.14 15.07
CA HIS A 81 4.31 12.38 15.24
C HIS A 81 5.60 12.19 16.05
N GLY A 82 6.73 12.67 15.52
CA GLY A 82 8.06 12.58 16.15
C GLY A 82 8.88 11.34 15.78
N GLN A 83 8.30 10.28 15.21
CA GLN A 83 9.04 9.10 14.81
C GLN A 83 9.48 9.16 13.35
N ASN A 84 10.78 9.05 13.14
CA ASN A 84 11.53 8.77 11.93
C ASN A 84 11.04 9.37 10.59
N PRO A 85 11.84 10.26 9.94
CA PRO A 85 11.56 10.61 8.55
C PRO A 85 11.44 9.33 7.72
N ALA A 86 10.48 9.28 6.81
CA ALA A 86 10.24 8.12 5.98
C ALA A 86 10.35 8.47 4.49
N LYS A 87 10.70 7.47 3.69
CA LYS A 87 10.62 7.49 2.22
C LYS A 87 9.62 6.43 1.77
N PHE A 88 9.05 6.61 0.60
CA PHE A 88 8.08 5.67 0.03
C PHE A 88 8.66 4.97 -1.21
N VAL A 89 8.58 3.65 -1.23
CA VAL A 89 9.03 2.75 -2.31
C VAL A 89 7.80 2.09 -2.93
N LEU A 90 7.79 1.82 -4.24
CA LEU A 90 6.70 1.07 -4.86
C LEU A 90 6.56 -0.33 -4.24
N ASN A 91 5.33 -0.74 -3.91
CA ASN A 91 5.01 -2.05 -3.37
C ASN A 91 4.99 -3.12 -4.48
N SER A 92 6.17 -3.42 -5.03
CA SER A 92 6.37 -4.43 -6.07
C SER A 92 7.67 -5.17 -5.82
N ARG A 93 7.62 -6.51 -5.81
CA ARG A 93 8.81 -7.35 -5.60
C ARG A 93 9.81 -7.14 -6.72
N LEU A 94 9.35 -7.09 -7.98
CA LEU A 94 10.23 -6.89 -9.14
C LEU A 94 10.92 -5.54 -9.11
N TYR A 95 10.17 -4.48 -8.77
CA TYR A 95 10.71 -3.13 -8.62
C TYR A 95 11.80 -3.07 -7.54
N ILE A 96 11.51 -3.60 -6.35
CA ILE A 96 12.44 -3.61 -5.22
C ILE A 96 13.71 -4.40 -5.60
N LYS A 97 13.57 -5.63 -6.10
CA LYS A 97 14.70 -6.47 -6.53
C LYS A 97 15.57 -5.79 -7.58
N PHE A 98 14.95 -5.16 -8.57
CA PHE A 98 15.68 -4.43 -9.62
C PHE A 98 16.50 -3.27 -9.04
N HIS A 99 15.90 -2.47 -8.16
CA HIS A 99 16.60 -1.32 -7.59
C HIS A 99 17.68 -1.73 -6.58
N LEU A 100 17.46 -2.78 -5.79
CA LEU A 100 18.45 -3.32 -4.85
C LEU A 100 19.79 -3.64 -5.53
N ARG A 101 19.73 -4.12 -6.78
CA ARG A 101 20.92 -4.45 -7.59
C ARG A 101 21.67 -3.22 -8.14
N LYS A 102 21.06 -2.02 -8.14
CA LYS A 102 21.65 -0.81 -8.74
C LYS A 102 22.05 0.22 -7.69
N ARG A 103 21.06 0.95 -7.18
CA ARG A 103 21.19 2.06 -6.22
C ARG A 103 19.87 2.20 -5.46
N PHE A 104 19.50 1.18 -4.70
CA PHE A 104 18.39 1.29 -3.77
C PHE A 104 18.87 2.02 -2.52
N PHE A 105 18.54 3.30 -2.43
CA PHE A 105 18.92 4.09 -1.27
C PHE A 105 17.76 5.00 -0.86
N PRO A 106 16.65 4.42 -0.37
CA PRO A 106 15.49 5.17 0.12
C PRO A 106 15.77 5.90 1.44
N VAL A 107 16.92 6.58 1.58
CA VAL A 107 17.24 7.31 2.80
C VAL A 107 16.32 8.52 2.94
N PRO A 108 15.61 8.66 4.07
CA PRO A 108 14.71 9.77 4.29
C PRO A 108 15.40 11.14 4.25
N LEU A 109 14.72 12.14 3.67
CA LEU A 109 15.30 13.47 3.42
C LEU A 109 15.85 14.14 4.70
N LYS A 110 15.20 13.96 5.87
CA LYS A 110 15.73 14.57 7.10
C LYS A 110 17.10 14.01 7.51
N PHE A 111 17.41 12.74 7.20
CA PHE A 111 18.76 12.21 7.44
C PHE A 111 19.79 12.83 6.50
N LEU A 112 19.41 13.06 5.23
CA LEU A 112 20.27 13.75 4.27
C LEU A 112 20.55 15.20 4.69
N ALA A 113 19.56 15.89 5.25
CA ALA A 113 19.67 17.31 5.62
C ALA A 113 20.34 17.53 7.00
N HIS A 114 19.98 16.74 8.01
CA HIS A 114 20.37 17.01 9.41
C HIS A 114 21.44 16.06 9.95
N SER A 115 21.74 14.95 9.25
CA SER A 115 22.73 13.97 9.72
C SER A 115 23.54 13.36 8.57
N PRO A 116 24.15 14.18 7.69
CA PRO A 116 24.86 13.69 6.50
C PRO A 116 26.00 12.73 6.85
N ALA A 117 26.70 12.94 7.97
CA ALA A 117 27.76 12.04 8.44
C ALA A 117 27.28 10.61 8.77
N VAL A 118 25.99 10.46 9.08
CA VAL A 118 25.38 9.17 9.43
C VAL A 118 24.92 8.42 8.18
N VAL A 119 24.65 9.13 7.07
CA VAL A 119 24.10 8.55 5.83
C VAL A 119 24.93 7.38 5.29
N PRO A 120 26.28 7.43 5.21
CA PRO A 120 27.08 6.31 4.73
C PRO A 120 26.98 5.04 5.59
N GLN A 121 26.56 5.18 6.84
CA GLN A 121 26.42 4.06 7.79
C GLN A 121 25.06 3.36 7.66
N ILE A 122 24.11 3.99 6.97
CA ILE A 122 22.76 3.44 6.76
C ILE A 122 22.82 2.41 5.65
N LYS A 123 22.56 1.14 5.99
CA LYS A 123 22.53 0.04 5.03
C LYS A 123 21.10 -0.40 4.76
N VAL A 124 20.85 -0.91 3.56
CA VAL A 124 19.59 -1.61 3.27
C VAL A 124 19.66 -2.99 3.90
N LEU A 125 18.55 -3.42 4.52
CA LEU A 125 18.46 -4.78 5.04
C LEU A 125 18.70 -5.80 3.92
N PRO A 126 19.50 -6.86 4.14
CA PRO A 126 19.56 -7.98 3.22
C PRO A 126 18.15 -8.55 3.00
N GLU A 127 17.83 -8.95 1.76
CA GLU A 127 16.52 -9.52 1.42
C GLU A 127 15.33 -8.62 1.80
N PHE A 128 15.47 -7.30 1.58
CA PHE A 128 14.45 -6.31 1.89
C PHE A 128 13.05 -6.68 1.37
N GLU A 129 12.97 -7.30 0.19
CA GLU A 129 11.71 -7.75 -0.39
C GLU A 129 11.03 -8.89 0.39
N ASN A 130 11.81 -9.78 1.01
CA ASN A 130 11.28 -10.86 1.83
C ASN A 130 10.76 -10.30 3.15
N GLU A 131 11.42 -9.28 3.70
CA GLU A 131 10.94 -8.56 4.89
C GLU A 131 9.62 -7.82 4.61
N VAL A 132 9.46 -7.23 3.42
CA VAL A 132 8.17 -6.64 2.99
C VAL A 132 7.06 -7.68 2.99
N GLU A 133 7.28 -8.82 2.32
CA GLU A 133 6.29 -9.90 2.27
C GLU A 133 5.93 -10.40 3.66
N LYS A 134 6.94 -10.63 4.50
CA LYS A 134 6.77 -11.08 5.89
C LYS A 134 5.90 -10.12 6.69
N LEU A 135 6.15 -8.80 6.61
CA LEU A 135 5.34 -7.80 7.31
C LEU A 135 3.87 -7.89 6.94
N TYR A 136 3.56 -8.04 5.65
CA TYR A 136 2.17 -8.21 5.21
C TYR A 136 1.57 -9.52 5.74
N VAL A 137 2.28 -10.63 5.60
CA VAL A 137 1.81 -11.95 6.03
C VAL A 137 1.52 -11.97 7.53
N ASP A 138 2.44 -11.46 8.35
CA ASP A 138 2.31 -11.45 9.81
C ASP A 138 1.10 -10.59 10.21
N ARG A 139 0.98 -9.38 9.64
CA ARG A 139 -0.17 -8.49 9.92
C ARG A 139 -1.50 -9.07 9.44
N ILE A 140 -1.53 -9.75 8.29
CA ILE A 140 -2.74 -10.43 7.81
C ILE A 140 -3.16 -11.53 8.76
N ARG A 141 -2.23 -12.34 9.26
CA ARG A 141 -2.53 -13.41 10.22
C ARG A 141 -3.13 -12.87 11.51
N GLU A 142 -2.56 -11.79 12.04
CA GLU A 142 -3.12 -11.10 13.22
C GLU A 142 -4.56 -10.64 12.98
N LEU A 143 -4.81 -9.98 11.85
CA LEU A 143 -6.14 -9.45 11.53
C LEU A 143 -7.15 -10.53 11.17
N LEU A 144 -6.73 -11.62 10.53
CA LEU A 144 -7.59 -12.78 10.22
C LEU A 144 -8.11 -13.45 11.50
N ALA A 145 -7.28 -13.53 12.54
CA ALA A 145 -7.69 -14.09 13.83
C ALA A 145 -8.82 -13.30 14.50
N ALA A 146 -8.94 -11.99 14.19
CA ALA A 146 -9.95 -11.10 14.73
C ALA A 146 -11.04 -10.71 13.69
N ALA A 147 -11.05 -11.35 12.52
CA ALA A 147 -11.90 -10.92 11.42
C ALA A 147 -13.38 -11.20 11.68
N VAL A 148 -14.22 -10.20 11.39
CA VAL A 148 -15.68 -10.36 11.43
C VAL A 148 -16.14 -10.96 10.11
N VAL A 149 -16.60 -12.20 10.16
CA VAL A 149 -17.20 -12.92 9.02
C VAL A 149 -18.58 -12.36 8.76
N ASP A 150 -18.87 -12.04 7.50
CA ASP A 150 -20.18 -11.52 7.08
C ASP A 150 -20.76 -12.40 5.98
N HIS A 151 -22.06 -12.67 6.09
CA HIS A 151 -22.85 -13.44 5.13
C HIS A 151 -23.73 -12.54 4.24
N SER A 152 -23.66 -11.22 4.40
CA SER A 152 -24.37 -10.26 3.57
C SER A 152 -23.80 -10.17 2.15
N SER A 153 -24.61 -9.75 1.17
CA SER A 153 -24.25 -9.70 -0.25
C SER A 153 -23.45 -8.46 -0.66
N ASP A 154 -23.52 -7.40 0.13
CA ASP A 154 -23.07 -6.07 -0.31
C ASP A 154 -21.78 -5.66 0.41
N ASN A 155 -20.82 -5.14 -0.34
CA ASN A 155 -19.52 -4.67 0.17
C ASN A 155 -18.71 -5.76 0.92
N VAL A 156 -18.56 -6.92 0.29
CA VAL A 156 -17.78 -8.03 0.83
C VAL A 156 -16.53 -8.35 0.00
N LEU A 157 -15.51 -8.88 0.68
CA LEU A 157 -14.32 -9.49 0.10
C LEU A 157 -14.41 -11.00 0.23
N HIS A 158 -14.31 -11.71 -0.89
CA HIS A 158 -14.26 -13.17 -0.88
C HIS A 158 -12.83 -13.66 -0.84
N LEU A 159 -12.47 -14.40 0.20
CA LEU A 159 -11.17 -15.04 0.34
C LEU A 159 -11.27 -16.49 -0.12
N ARG A 160 -10.36 -16.92 -0.98
CA ARG A 160 -10.24 -18.31 -1.44
C ARG A 160 -8.84 -18.84 -1.15
N PRO A 161 -8.72 -20.11 -0.72
CA PRO A 161 -7.42 -20.75 -0.58
C PRO A 161 -6.76 -20.89 -1.96
N GLY A 162 -5.45 -20.64 -2.02
CA GLY A 162 -4.65 -20.94 -3.20
C GLY A 162 -3.17 -20.69 -3.00
N LEU A 163 -2.33 -21.30 -3.86
CA LEU A 163 -0.87 -21.28 -3.70
C LEU A 163 -0.24 -19.91 -4.01
N LYS A 164 -0.87 -19.13 -4.88
CA LYS A 164 -0.37 -17.82 -5.30
C LYS A 164 -1.35 -16.72 -4.89
N ASN A 165 -0.81 -15.67 -4.27
CA ASN A 165 -1.59 -14.48 -3.95
C ASN A 165 -2.04 -13.80 -5.26
N SER A 166 -3.34 -13.60 -5.43
CA SER A 166 -3.89 -12.89 -6.59
C SER A 166 -5.22 -12.22 -6.25
N VAL A 167 -5.53 -11.15 -6.97
CA VAL A 167 -6.82 -10.45 -6.87
C VAL A 167 -7.52 -10.54 -8.20
N LEU A 168 -8.78 -10.99 -8.18
CA LEU A 168 -9.67 -10.98 -9.32
C LEU A 168 -10.84 -10.04 -9.03
N TRP A 169 -11.05 -9.10 -9.95
CA TRP A 169 -12.18 -8.19 -9.93
C TRP A 169 -13.22 -8.65 -10.96
N SER A 170 -14.39 -9.04 -10.48
CA SER A 170 -15.62 -9.18 -11.27
C SER A 170 -16.50 -7.96 -11.01
N LYS A 171 -17.43 -7.65 -11.93
CA LYS A 171 -18.29 -6.44 -11.95
C LYS A 171 -18.89 -6.04 -10.59
N ASP A 172 -19.13 -7.01 -9.72
CA ASP A 172 -19.79 -6.92 -8.43
C ASP A 172 -18.97 -7.51 -7.27
N LYS A 173 -17.81 -8.14 -7.53
CA LYS A 173 -17.11 -8.98 -6.54
C LYS A 173 -15.59 -8.82 -6.62
N CYS A 174 -14.96 -8.68 -5.47
CA CYS A 174 -13.52 -8.86 -5.33
C CYS A 174 -13.25 -10.23 -4.72
N VAL A 175 -12.41 -11.03 -5.40
CA VAL A 175 -11.96 -12.31 -4.92
C VAL A 175 -10.46 -12.26 -4.72
N VAL A 176 -10.00 -12.48 -3.49
CA VAL A 176 -8.59 -12.62 -3.17
C VAL A 176 -8.28 -14.10 -2.97
N THR A 177 -7.37 -14.61 -3.79
CA THR A 177 -6.81 -15.95 -3.62
C THR A 177 -5.55 -15.81 -2.78
N THR A 178 -5.43 -16.56 -1.68
CA THR A 178 -4.26 -16.51 -0.79
C THR A 178 -4.05 -17.84 -0.08
N ASN A 179 -2.80 -18.15 0.29
CA ASN A 179 -2.46 -19.32 1.11
C ASN A 179 -2.67 -19.07 2.61
N LEU A 180 -3.09 -17.87 3.00
CA LEU A 180 -3.28 -17.46 4.39
C LEU A 180 -4.64 -17.88 4.97
N VAL A 181 -5.53 -18.42 4.13
CA VAL A 181 -6.81 -19.01 4.55
C VAL A 181 -6.87 -20.47 4.12
N ALA A 182 -7.41 -21.34 4.98
CA ALA A 182 -7.56 -22.77 4.68
C ALA A 182 -8.88 -23.07 3.94
N THR A 183 -9.94 -22.34 4.27
CA THR A 183 -11.28 -22.51 3.70
C THR A 183 -11.78 -21.20 3.09
N PRO A 184 -12.63 -21.26 2.05
CA PRO A 184 -13.28 -20.06 1.52
C PRO A 184 -14.04 -19.32 2.62
N MET A 185 -13.88 -18.00 2.69
CA MET A 185 -14.58 -17.16 3.66
C MET A 185 -14.93 -15.80 3.05
N THR A 186 -15.95 -15.15 3.60
CA THR A 186 -16.41 -13.83 3.16
C THR A 186 -16.30 -12.87 4.33
N ILE A 187 -15.64 -11.73 4.12
CA ILE A 187 -15.46 -10.69 5.14
C ILE A 187 -16.06 -9.37 4.66
N SER A 188 -16.68 -8.62 5.57
CA SER A 188 -17.19 -7.28 5.29
C SER A 188 -16.05 -6.27 5.14
N TYR A 189 -16.06 -5.44 4.09
CA TYR A 189 -15.06 -4.37 3.94
C TYR A 189 -15.11 -3.34 5.06
N ARG A 190 -16.31 -2.98 5.51
CA ARG A 190 -16.47 -1.91 6.51
C ARG A 190 -15.91 -2.34 7.87
N ALA A 191 -16.21 -3.58 8.28
CA ALA A 191 -15.71 -4.12 9.54
C ALA A 191 -14.22 -4.49 9.48
N ASN A 192 -13.70 -4.84 8.30
CA ASN A 192 -12.34 -5.37 8.12
C ASN A 192 -11.50 -4.54 7.14
N ALA A 193 -11.64 -3.22 7.15
CA ALA A 193 -11.07 -2.33 6.13
C ALA A 193 -9.53 -2.44 6.03
N GLU A 194 -8.84 -2.56 7.17
CA GLU A 194 -7.39 -2.73 7.19
C GLU A 194 -6.98 -4.06 6.56
N LEU A 195 -7.63 -5.17 6.96
CA LEU A 195 -7.37 -6.51 6.45
C LEU A 195 -7.55 -6.58 4.94
N ALA A 196 -8.67 -6.06 4.43
CA ALA A 196 -8.94 -6.02 3.01
C ALA A 196 -7.87 -5.26 2.22
N ARG A 197 -7.45 -4.10 2.74
CA ARG A 197 -6.38 -3.28 2.15
C ARG A 197 -5.08 -4.05 2.04
N ILE A 198 -4.61 -4.65 3.13
CA ILE A 198 -3.29 -5.31 3.17
C ILE A 198 -3.27 -6.62 2.38
N LEU A 199 -4.39 -7.36 2.32
CA LEU A 199 -4.53 -8.57 1.48
C LEU A 199 -4.34 -8.25 0.00
N ILE A 200 -4.95 -7.16 -0.47
CA ILE A 200 -4.84 -6.73 -1.86
C ILE A 200 -3.44 -6.19 -2.14
N SER A 201 -2.86 -5.43 -1.21
CA SER A 201 -1.46 -4.98 -1.32
C SER A 201 -0.48 -6.16 -1.44
N LEU A 202 -0.67 -7.23 -0.67
CA LEU A 202 0.16 -8.44 -0.77
C LEU A 202 -0.05 -9.15 -2.10
N ALA A 203 -1.29 -9.31 -2.56
CA ALA A 203 -1.57 -9.96 -3.85
C ALA A 203 -1.01 -9.17 -5.05
N ASN A 204 -0.97 -7.85 -4.98
CA ASN A 204 -0.36 -7.02 -6.01
C ASN A 204 1.17 -7.01 -5.95
N PHE A 205 1.79 -7.33 -4.80
CA PHE A 205 3.24 -7.31 -4.60
C PHE A 205 4.00 -8.20 -5.59
N ASP A 206 3.41 -9.35 -5.95
CA ASP A 206 3.99 -10.35 -6.85
C ASP A 206 3.51 -10.25 -8.30
N THR A 207 2.61 -9.31 -8.59
CA THR A 207 1.96 -9.21 -9.90
C THR A 207 2.65 -8.21 -10.84
N PHE A 208 3.42 -7.27 -10.30
CA PHE A 208 4.11 -6.20 -11.04
C PHE A 208 5.59 -6.08 -10.72
#